data_AF-A0A1C3W6H5-F1
#
_entry.id   AF-A0A1C3W6H5-F1
#
_cell.length_a   1.000
_cell.length_b   1.000
_cell.length_c   1.000
_cell.angle_alpha   90.00
_cell.angle_beta   90.00
_cell.angle_gamma   90.00
#
_symmetry.space_group_name_H-M   'P 1'
#
loop_
_entity.id
_entity.type
_entity.pdbx_description
1 polymer ?
#
loop_
_entity_poly.entity_id
_entity_poly.type
_entity_poly.pdbx_seq_one_letter_code
_entity_poly.pdbx_strand_id
1 'polypeptide(L)'
;MTRKLLSVTAAALFALSSATVVFAQTTTPATTATQAPVTAPSASAPSSAMPSKDEIKTARQACRQDATGQGLKGQARRDSVKSCLQQKYPVLAKRKTCHDQGTAKGLEKKALRDFVKQCIAAG
;
A
#
# COMPACT_ATOMS: atom_id res chain seq x y z
N MET A 1 -43.62 -28.26 9.80
CA MET A 1 -43.87 -26.88 9.35
C MET A 1 -43.15 -26.69 8.02
N THR A 2 -43.93 -26.48 6.98
CA THR A 2 -43.60 -26.58 5.55
C THR A 2 -43.51 -25.18 4.93
N ARG A 3 -42.80 -25.05 3.79
CA ARG A 3 -42.69 -23.93 2.80
C ARG A 3 -41.28 -23.29 2.80
N LYS A 4 -40.38 -23.49 1.82
CA LYS A 4 -40.46 -23.60 0.34
C LYS A 4 -40.90 -22.31 -0.35
N LEU A 5 -40.15 -21.95 -1.41
CA LEU A 5 -40.34 -20.92 -2.47
C LEU A 5 -39.35 -19.74 -2.32
N LEU A 6 -38.25 -19.71 -3.10
CA LEU A 6 -38.15 -19.28 -4.50
C LEU A 6 -38.49 -17.79 -4.68
N SER A 7 -37.51 -16.99 -5.14
CA SER A 7 -37.72 -16.06 -6.25
C SER A 7 -36.39 -15.52 -6.79
N VAL A 8 -36.14 -15.92 -8.03
CA VAL A 8 -35.19 -15.39 -9.00
C VAL A 8 -35.92 -14.31 -9.81
N THR A 9 -35.31 -13.15 -10.01
CA THR A 9 -35.62 -12.18 -11.10
C THR A 9 -34.33 -11.37 -11.33
N ALA A 10 -33.51 -11.57 -12.37
CA ALA A 10 -33.70 -11.49 -13.83
C ALA A 10 -33.76 -10.05 -14.38
N ALA A 11 -33.09 -9.86 -15.54
CA ALA A 11 -32.94 -8.68 -16.41
C ALA A 11 -31.74 -7.76 -16.07
N ALA A 12 -30.84 -7.36 -16.99
CA ALA A 12 -30.81 -7.37 -18.46
C ALA A 12 -29.33 -7.40 -18.91
N LEU A 13 -28.92 -8.28 -19.82
CA LEU A 13 -28.75 -8.02 -21.27
C LEU A 13 -28.07 -6.68 -21.61
N PHE A 14 -26.79 -6.73 -21.96
CA PHE A 14 -26.22 -5.89 -23.03
C PHE A 14 -25.12 -6.69 -23.75
N ALA A 15 -25.55 -7.49 -24.72
CA ALA A 15 -24.75 -7.76 -25.90
C ALA A 15 -24.92 -6.56 -26.84
N LEU A 16 -23.83 -5.95 -27.33
CA LEU A 16 -23.68 -5.45 -28.71
C LEU A 16 -22.36 -4.66 -28.88
N SER A 17 -21.63 -5.06 -29.92
CA SER A 17 -21.02 -4.17 -30.93
C SER A 17 -19.71 -3.42 -30.64
N SER A 18 -18.64 -4.05 -31.17
CA SER A 18 -17.74 -3.53 -32.22
C SER A 18 -17.11 -2.13 -32.07
N ALA A 19 -15.77 -2.09 -32.07
CA ALA A 19 -15.02 -1.29 -33.04
C ALA A 19 -13.55 -1.74 -33.08
N THR A 20 -13.17 -2.28 -34.22
CA THR A 20 -11.80 -2.34 -34.72
C THR A 20 -11.15 -0.96 -34.64
N VAL A 21 -10.02 -0.84 -33.94
CA VAL A 21 -9.05 0.20 -34.22
C VAL A 21 -7.80 -0.48 -34.76
N VAL A 22 -7.77 -0.55 -36.09
CA VAL A 22 -6.55 -0.66 -36.87
C VAL A 22 -5.64 0.49 -36.45
N PHE A 23 -4.44 0.16 -35.97
CA PHE A 23 -3.32 1.09 -36.01
C PHE A 23 -2.18 0.44 -36.80
N ALA A 24 -2.27 0.61 -38.11
CA ALA A 24 -1.11 0.54 -38.99
C ALA A 24 -0.27 1.80 -38.75
N GLN A 25 0.91 1.66 -38.15
CA GLN A 25 2.01 2.60 -38.34
C GLN A 25 3.25 1.83 -38.74
N THR A 26 3.37 1.69 -40.05
CA THR A 26 4.61 1.51 -40.80
C THR A 26 5.53 2.69 -40.50
N THR A 27 6.77 2.42 -40.09
CA THR A 27 8.05 2.85 -40.72
C THR A 27 9.20 2.96 -39.70
N THR A 28 10.07 1.94 -39.71
CA THR A 28 11.54 1.99 -39.84
C THR A 28 12.41 2.77 -38.82
N PRO A 29 13.73 2.47 -38.72
CA PRO A 29 14.36 2.16 -37.44
C PRO A 29 15.51 3.13 -37.11
N ALA A 30 16.19 2.82 -36.00
CA ALA A 30 17.48 3.36 -35.58
C ALA A 30 17.46 4.77 -35.00
N THR A 31 17.46 4.82 -33.66
CA THR A 31 18.55 5.49 -32.98
C THR A 31 18.99 4.62 -31.82
N THR A 32 20.19 4.07 -31.96
CA THR A 32 21.01 3.54 -30.88
C THR A 32 21.21 4.66 -29.86
N ALA A 33 20.35 4.67 -28.83
CA ALA A 33 20.72 5.27 -27.57
C ALA A 33 21.36 4.16 -26.75
N THR A 34 22.68 4.22 -26.63
CA THR A 34 23.47 3.67 -25.52
C THR A 34 22.62 3.71 -24.25
N GLN A 35 22.10 2.54 -23.86
CA GLN A 35 21.57 2.33 -22.52
C GLN A 35 22.80 2.19 -21.62
N ALA A 36 23.31 3.33 -21.15
CA ALA A 36 23.98 3.36 -19.86
C ALA A 36 23.03 2.70 -18.85
N PRO A 37 23.52 1.88 -17.91
CA PRO A 37 22.69 1.28 -16.90
C PRO A 37 22.16 2.41 -16.03
N VAL A 38 20.98 2.92 -16.39
CA VAL A 38 20.13 3.68 -15.50
C VAL A 38 19.91 2.75 -14.32
N THR A 39 20.54 3.10 -13.21
CA THR A 39 20.16 2.67 -11.87
C THR A 39 18.64 2.65 -11.81
N ALA A 40 18.08 1.46 -12.00
CA ALA A 40 16.68 1.20 -11.74
C ALA A 40 16.46 1.63 -10.29
N PRO A 41 15.49 2.52 -9.98
CA PRO A 41 14.96 2.55 -8.64
C PRO A 41 14.44 1.14 -8.40
N SER A 42 15.23 0.39 -7.64
CA SER A 42 14.98 -0.99 -7.31
C SER A 42 13.53 -1.09 -6.89
N ALA A 43 12.78 -1.97 -7.55
CA ALA A 43 11.47 -2.39 -7.11
C ALA A 43 11.54 -2.53 -5.59
N SER A 44 10.74 -1.74 -4.89
CA SER A 44 10.87 -1.50 -3.45
C SER A 44 10.67 -2.80 -2.71
N ALA A 45 11.75 -3.56 -2.52
CA ALA A 45 11.76 -4.65 -1.59
C ALA A 45 11.37 -4.06 -0.22
N PRO A 46 10.53 -4.75 0.57
CA PRO A 46 10.22 -4.30 1.91
C PRO A 46 11.54 -4.13 2.68
N SER A 47 11.87 -2.88 3.02
CA SER A 47 13.10 -2.60 3.78
C SER A 47 12.88 -3.02 5.22
N SER A 48 13.66 -4.00 5.66
CA SER A 48 13.70 -4.46 7.06
C SER A 48 14.43 -3.46 7.98
N ALA A 49 15.19 -2.53 7.40
CA ALA A 49 15.86 -1.45 8.12
C ALA A 49 14.88 -0.36 8.56
N MET A 50 15.18 0.31 9.67
CA MET A 50 14.37 1.43 10.15
C MET A 50 14.46 2.61 9.17
N PRO A 51 13.34 3.00 8.53
CA PRO A 51 13.37 4.09 7.57
C PRO A 51 13.66 5.43 8.27
N SER A 52 14.38 6.30 7.57
CA SER A 52 14.61 7.67 7.99
C SER A 52 13.29 8.46 8.02
N LYS A 53 13.32 9.62 8.69
CA LYS A 53 12.14 10.49 8.80
C LYS A 53 11.63 10.94 7.43
N ASP A 54 12.54 11.23 6.50
CA ASP A 54 12.20 11.71 5.16
C ASP A 54 11.62 10.59 4.29
N GLU A 55 12.16 9.37 4.39
CA GLU A 55 11.58 8.19 3.72
C GLU A 55 10.15 7.92 4.21
N ILE A 56 9.91 7.97 5.53
CA ILE A 56 8.55 7.81 6.08
C ILE A 56 7.61 8.89 5.55
N LYS A 57 8.09 10.14 5.44
CA LYS A 57 7.27 11.27 4.96
C LYS A 57 6.90 11.07 3.49
N THR A 58 7.86 10.70 2.65
CA THR A 58 7.69 10.42 1.22
C THR A 58 6.76 9.24 1.00
N ALA A 59 7.00 8.11 1.67
CA ALA A 59 6.15 6.94 1.57
C ALA A 59 4.72 7.21 2.06
N ARG A 60 4.56 7.99 3.13
CA ARG A 60 3.23 8.40 3.59
C ARG A 60 2.52 9.28 2.58
N GLN A 61 3.24 10.13 1.85
CA GLN A 61 2.65 10.90 0.77
C GLN A 61 2.18 9.99 -0.36
N ALA A 62 3.01 9.05 -0.81
CA ALA A 62 2.63 8.06 -1.82
C ALA A 62 1.37 7.28 -1.39
N CYS A 63 1.38 6.69 -0.20
CA CYS A 63 0.23 5.95 0.34
C CYS A 63 -1.05 6.79 0.45
N ARG A 64 -0.93 8.11 0.69
CA ARG A 64 -2.09 9.02 0.70
C ARG A 64 -2.65 9.24 -0.70
N GLN A 65 -1.79 9.36 -1.70
CA GLN A 65 -2.22 9.48 -3.09
C GLN A 65 -2.88 8.19 -3.55
N ASP A 66 -2.33 7.03 -3.22
CA ASP A 66 -2.92 5.73 -3.54
C ASP A 66 -4.32 5.59 -2.93
N ALA A 67 -4.46 5.91 -1.63
CA ALA A 67 -5.76 5.86 -0.96
C ALA A 67 -6.77 6.86 -1.55
N THR A 68 -6.30 8.02 -2.01
CA THR A 68 -7.15 9.03 -2.67
C THR A 68 -7.56 8.59 -4.07
N GLY A 69 -6.65 7.97 -4.84
CA GLY A 69 -6.93 7.37 -6.15
C GLY A 69 -7.92 6.22 -6.07
N GLN A 70 -7.94 5.49 -4.94
CA GLN A 70 -8.97 4.49 -4.62
C GLN A 70 -10.30 5.10 -4.15
N GLY A 71 -10.43 6.43 -4.10
CA GLY A 71 -11.64 7.12 -3.65
C GLY A 71 -11.91 7.03 -2.15
N LEU A 72 -10.95 6.54 -1.35
CA LEU A 72 -11.13 6.38 0.10
C LEU A 72 -11.16 7.75 0.80
N LYS A 73 -12.10 7.90 1.74
CA LYS A 73 -12.29 9.12 2.54
C LYS A 73 -12.33 8.80 4.03
N GLY A 74 -12.20 9.85 4.86
CA GLY A 74 -12.34 9.74 6.32
C GLY A 74 -11.43 8.66 6.94
N GLN A 75 -12.04 7.81 7.76
CA GLN A 75 -11.36 6.72 8.47
C GLN A 75 -10.75 5.68 7.52
N ALA A 76 -11.49 5.26 6.49
CA ALA A 76 -11.03 4.29 5.50
C ALA A 76 -9.73 4.73 4.80
N ARG A 77 -9.61 6.03 4.48
CA ARG A 77 -8.36 6.58 3.93
C ARG A 77 -7.20 6.45 4.92
N ARG A 78 -7.43 6.71 6.21
CA ARG A 78 -6.38 6.64 7.23
C ARG A 78 -5.92 5.21 7.47
N ASP A 79 -6.84 4.26 7.46
CA ASP A 79 -6.53 2.84 7.62
C ASP A 79 -5.77 2.29 6.41
N SER A 80 -6.17 2.68 5.20
CA SER A 80 -5.43 2.33 3.97
C SER A 80 -4.00 2.89 3.99
N VAL A 81 -3.82 4.17 4.34
CA VAL A 81 -2.47 4.75 4.48
C VAL A 81 -1.64 4.00 5.52
N LYS A 82 -2.23 3.68 6.67
CA LYS A 82 -1.54 2.93 7.73
C LYS A 82 -1.11 1.54 7.25
N SER A 83 -2.01 0.81 6.59
CA SER A 83 -1.73 -0.50 6.01
C SER A 83 -0.61 -0.42 4.97
N CYS A 84 -0.68 0.55 4.05
CA CYS A 84 0.34 0.78 3.03
C CYS A 84 1.73 1.05 3.66
N LEU A 85 1.83 1.88 4.70
CA LEU A 85 3.10 2.10 5.40
C LEU A 85 3.61 0.84 6.11
N GLN A 86 2.71 0.05 6.71
CA GLN A 86 3.08 -1.16 7.42
C GLN A 86 3.56 -2.26 6.46
N GLN A 87 2.98 -2.34 5.27
CA GLN A 87 3.44 -3.23 4.20
C GLN A 87 4.80 -2.80 3.65
N LYS A 88 5.00 -1.49 3.42
CA LYS A 88 6.27 -0.93 2.94
C LYS A 88 7.39 -1.08 3.98
N TYR A 89 7.07 -0.88 5.25
CA TYR A 89 8.02 -0.91 6.37
C TYR A 89 7.46 -1.73 7.54
N PRO A 90 7.66 -3.06 7.52
CA PRO A 90 7.19 -3.96 8.59
C PRO A 90 7.69 -3.57 9.98
N VAL A 91 8.88 -2.95 10.06
CA VAL A 91 9.46 -2.42 11.30
C VAL A 91 8.57 -1.36 11.98
N LEU A 92 7.74 -0.63 11.22
CA LEU A 92 6.77 0.32 11.79
C LEU A 92 5.60 -0.38 12.48
N ALA A 93 5.18 -1.54 11.97
CA ALA A 93 4.18 -2.37 12.62
C ALA A 93 4.71 -2.97 13.93
N LYS A 94 5.96 -3.47 13.92
CA LYS A 94 6.67 -3.90 15.14
C LYS A 94 6.75 -2.77 16.17
N ARG A 95 7.19 -1.57 15.75
CA ARG A 95 7.26 -0.39 16.63
C ARG A 95 5.91 -0.05 17.26
N LYS A 96 4.81 -0.12 16.50
CA LYS A 96 3.47 0.13 17.04
C LYS A 96 3.11 -0.91 18.11
N THR A 97 3.35 -2.19 17.82
CA THR A 97 3.09 -3.29 18.77
C THR A 97 3.86 -3.09 20.08
N CYS A 98 5.15 -2.77 19.98
CA CYS A 98 5.98 -2.44 21.14
C CYS A 98 5.46 -1.22 21.91
N HIS A 99 4.95 -0.20 21.22
CA HIS A 99 4.36 0.96 21.87
C HIS A 99 3.09 0.56 22.64
N ASP A 100 2.19 -0.19 22.01
CA ASP A 100 0.95 -0.64 22.64
C ASP A 100 1.24 -1.51 23.88
N GLN A 101 2.24 -2.39 23.81
CA GLN A 101 2.70 -3.19 24.95
C GLN A 101 3.26 -2.33 26.09
N GLY A 102 4.05 -1.30 25.76
CA GLY A 102 4.57 -0.38 26.77
C GLY A 102 3.48 0.43 27.44
N THR A 103 2.50 0.91 26.67
CA THR A 103 1.32 1.61 27.19
C THR A 103 0.46 0.68 28.07
N ALA A 104 0.25 -0.58 27.67
CA ALA A 104 -0.45 -1.57 28.48
C ALA A 104 0.25 -1.88 29.81
N LYS A 105 1.57 -1.68 29.86
CA LYS A 105 2.38 -1.76 31.09
C LYS A 105 2.38 -0.47 31.93
N GLY A 106 1.61 0.54 31.53
CA GLY A 106 1.56 1.85 32.20
C GLY A 106 2.84 2.68 32.00
N LEU A 107 3.68 2.35 31.02
CA LEU A 107 4.90 3.12 30.76
C LEU A 107 4.55 4.42 30.04
N GLU A 108 5.15 5.51 30.50
CA GLU A 108 4.98 6.83 29.92
C GLU A 108 6.31 7.48 29.51
N LYS A 109 6.20 8.51 28.65
CA LYS A 109 7.30 9.41 28.25
C LYS A 109 8.60 8.66 27.93
N LYS A 110 9.66 8.85 28.75
CA LYS A 110 10.99 8.27 28.52
C LYS A 110 10.97 6.75 28.69
N ALA A 111 10.28 6.24 29.72
CA ALA A 111 10.19 4.80 29.97
C ALA A 111 9.53 4.06 28.81
N LEU A 112 8.46 4.63 28.24
CA LEU A 112 7.83 4.08 27.05
C LEU A 112 8.77 4.07 25.83
N ARG A 113 9.50 5.17 25.59
CA ARG A 113 10.45 5.24 24.47
C ARG A 113 11.60 4.23 24.62
N ASP A 114 12.12 4.07 25.82
CA ASP A 114 13.22 3.13 26.10
C ASP A 114 12.72 1.68 25.95
N PHE A 115 11.52 1.37 26.44
CA PHE A 115 10.87 0.08 26.22
C PHE A 115 10.66 -0.22 24.74
N VAL A 116 10.15 0.74 23.96
CA VAL A 116 9.94 0.55 22.52
C VAL A 116 11.26 0.27 21.79
N LYS A 117 12.35 0.96 22.15
CA LYS A 117 13.67 0.70 21.56
C LYS A 117 14.16 -0.71 21.87
N GLN A 118 14.06 -1.14 23.13
CA GLN A 118 14.47 -2.49 23.55
C GLN A 118 13.60 -3.57 22.88
N CYS A 119 12.28 -3.37 22.84
CA CYS A 119 11.35 -4.31 22.22
C CYS A 119 11.60 -4.50 20.72
N ILE A 120 11.93 -3.42 19.99
CA ILE A 120 12.30 -3.52 18.57
C ILE A 120 13.66 -4.21 18.38
N ALA A 121 14.62 -3.97 19.29
CA ALA A 121 15.93 -4.61 19.23
C ALA A 121 15.90 -6.11 19.59
N ALA A 122 14.90 -6.55 20.35
CA ALA A 122 14.78 -7.92 20.85
C ALA A 122 14.10 -8.91 19.88
N GLY A 123 13.57 -8.49 18.72
CA GLY A 123 12.84 -9.39 17.81
C GLY A 123 12.84 -9.00 16.34
#